data_AF-A0A4Y4KJ14-F1
#
_entry.id   AF-A0A4Y4KJ14-F1
#
_cell.length_a   1.000
_cell.length_b   1.000
_cell.length_c   1.000
_cell.angle_alpha   90.00
_cell.angle_beta   90.00
_cell.angle_gamma   90.00
#
_symmetry.space_group_name_H-M   'P 1'
#
loop_
_entity.id
_entity.type
_entity.pdbx_description
1 polymer ?
#
loop_
_entity_poly.entity_id
_entity_poly.type
_entity_poly.pdbx_seq_one_letter_code
_entity_poly.pdbx_strand_id
1 'polypeptide(L)' 'MVTAASVCDNEAGRQLLTRTAATHPAIGKVWVDTGYKNQAVEHGARLGIDVDVVPRDAQVKGFSVLPR' A
#
# COMPACT_ATOMS: atom_id res chain seq x y z
N MET A 1 -1.44 9.95 -7.83
CA MET A 1 -0.09 10.54 -7.73
C MET A 1 0.74 9.91 -8.84
N VAL A 2 1.64 10.67 -9.46
CA VAL A 2 2.59 10.15 -10.44
C VAL A 2 3.98 10.56 -9.95
N THR A 3 4.88 9.61 -9.84
CA THR A 3 6.27 9.83 -9.40
C THR A 3 7.24 9.56 -10.55
N ALA A 4 8.44 10.12 -10.47
CA ALA A 4 9.51 9.74 -11.38
C ALA A 4 9.88 8.27 -11.17
N ALA A 5 10.36 7.60 -12.23
CA ALA A 5 10.76 6.19 -12.19
C ALA A 5 11.92 5.90 -11.22
N SER A 6 12.68 6.93 -10.81
CA SER A 6 13.76 6.81 -9.83
C SER A 6 13.27 6.79 -8.37
N VAL A 7 11.99 7.07 -8.12
CA VAL A 7 11.43 7.08 -6.77
C VAL A 7 11.10 5.65 -6.35
N CYS A 8 11.54 5.25 -5.16
CA CYS A 8 11.18 3.95 -4.61
C CYS A 8 9.71 3.90 -4.22
N ASP A 9 9.04 2.78 -4.47
CA ASP A 9 7.63 2.59 -4.15
C ASP A 9 7.32 2.82 -2.66
N ASN A 10 8.24 2.48 -1.75
CA ASN A 10 8.08 2.78 -0.32
C ASN A 10 7.94 4.28 -0.03
N GLU A 11 8.72 5.11 -0.72
CA GLU A 11 8.66 6.57 -0.49
C GLU A 11 7.34 7.12 -1.01
N ALA A 12 6.97 6.72 -2.23
CA ALA A 12 5.68 7.06 -2.82
C ALA A 12 4.50 6.58 -1.95
N GLY A 13 4.55 5.33 -1.47
CA GLY A 13 3.53 4.73 -0.61
C GLY A 13 3.33 5.45 0.70
N ARG A 14 4.42 5.89 1.36
CA ARG A 14 4.34 6.67 2.60
C ARG A 14 3.67 8.02 2.39
N GLN A 15 4.05 8.74 1.33
CA GLN A 15 3.42 10.02 0.99
C GLN A 15 1.93 9.84 0.68
N LEU A 16 1.59 8.78 -0.06
CA LEU A 16 0.21 8.43 -0.37
C LEU A 16 -0.60 8.12 0.90
N LEU A 17 -0.09 7.27 1.79
CA LEU A 17 -0.74 6.91 3.05
C LEU A 17 -0.96 8.13 3.95
N THR A 18 0.04 9.02 4.07
CA THR A 18 -0.12 10.29 4.82
C THR A 18 -1.24 11.14 4.24
N ARG A 19 -1.28 11.31 2.92
CA ARG A 19 -2.34 12.08 2.27
C ARG A 19 -3.71 11.43 2.47
N THR A 20 -3.78 10.10 2.36
CA THR A 20 -5.01 9.34 2.56
C THR A 20 -5.54 9.50 3.98
N ALA A 21 -4.71 9.33 5.00
CA ALA A 21 -5.10 9.51 6.39
C ALA A 21 -5.63 10.93 6.68
N ALA A 22 -4.98 11.95 6.11
CA ALA A 22 -5.39 13.34 6.28
C ALA A 22 -6.70 13.68 5.55
N THR A 23 -6.91 13.11 4.35
CA THR A 23 -8.06 13.44 3.49
C THR A 23 -9.29 12.58 3.81
N HIS A 24 -9.07 11.34 4.26
CA HIS A 24 -10.09 10.32 4.46
C HIS A 24 -9.87 9.61 5.81
N PRO A 25 -10.16 10.26 6.94
CA PRO A 25 -9.87 9.73 8.28
C PRO A 25 -10.67 8.45 8.62
N ALA A 26 -11.72 8.12 7.86
CA ALA A 26 -12.49 6.90 8.04
C ALA A 26 -11.83 5.65 7.43
N ILE A 27 -10.79 5.81 6.61
CA ILE A 27 -10.05 4.67 6.04
C ILE A 27 -9.15 4.10 7.13
N GLY A 28 -9.49 2.91 7.62
CA GLY A 28 -8.71 2.18 8.62
C GLY A 28 -7.93 0.98 8.07
N LYS A 29 -8.12 0.61 6.78
CA LYS A 29 -7.49 -0.57 6.18
C LYS A 29 -7.09 -0.32 4.73
N VAL A 30 -5.90 -0.76 4.36
CA VAL A 30 -5.33 -0.63 3.01
C VAL A 30 -4.57 -1.91 2.65
N TRP A 31 -4.51 -2.22 1.37
CA TRP A 31 -3.71 -3.33 0.83
C TRP A 31 -2.56 -2.81 -0.03
N VAL A 32 -1.41 -3.45 0.09
CA VAL A 32 -0.23 -3.19 -0.75
C VAL A 32 0.27 -4.49 -1.35
N ASP A 33 0.92 -4.42 -2.50
CA ASP A 33 1.61 -5.58 -3.05
C ASP A 33 2.97 -5.80 -2.37
N THR A 34 3.63 -6.93 -2.67
CA THR A 34 4.91 -7.33 -2.09
C THR A 34 6.11 -6.42 -2.44
N GLY A 35 5.96 -5.51 -3.39
CA GLY A 35 6.96 -4.49 -3.72
C GLY A 35 7.10 -3.42 -2.64
N TYR A 36 6.05 -3.21 -1.84
CA TYR A 36 6.11 -2.35 -0.66
C TYR A 36 6.71 -3.14 0.51
N LYS A 37 7.87 -2.68 0.99
CA LYS A 37 8.54 -3.30 2.14
C LYS A 37 7.83 -2.91 3.45
N ASN A 38 8.31 -3.47 4.56
CA ASN A 38 7.84 -3.23 5.93
C ASN A 38 7.62 -1.75 6.28
N GLN A 39 8.34 -0.83 5.64
CA GLN A 39 8.18 0.62 5.83
C GLN A 39 6.76 1.14 5.55
N ALA A 40 6.03 0.57 4.59
CA ALA A 40 4.65 0.98 4.32
C ALA A 40 3.71 0.56 5.46
N VAL A 41 3.90 -0.66 5.98
CA VAL A 41 3.13 -1.21 7.11
C VAL A 41 3.39 -0.41 8.38
N GLU A 42 4.67 -0.19 8.71
CA GLU A 42 5.06 0.60 9.87
C GLU A 42 4.52 2.04 9.81
N HIS A 43 4.52 2.65 8.62
CA HIS A 43 4.01 4.00 8.44
C HIS A 43 2.49 4.06 8.52
N GLY A 44 1.79 3.09 7.94
CA GLY A 44 0.33 2.96 8.06
C GLY A 44 -0.10 2.83 9.52
N ALA A 45 0.56 1.96 10.30
CA ALA A 45 0.26 1.76 11.71
C ALA A 45 0.36 3.08 12.53
N ARG A 46 1.35 3.93 12.22
CA ARG A 46 1.49 5.26 12.86
C ARG A 46 0.34 6.22 12.53
N LEU A 47 -0.35 5.99 11.41
CA LEU A 47 -1.49 6.78 10.96
C LEU A 47 -2.84 6.17 11.38
N GLY A 48 -2.84 5.06 12.11
CA GLY A 48 -4.05 4.32 12.47
C GLY A 48 -4.65 3.52 11.30
N ILE A 49 -3.84 3.22 10.27
CA ILE A 49 -4.23 2.45 9.10
C ILE A 49 -3.57 1.07 9.17
N ASP A 50 -4.39 0.03 9.19
CA ASP A 50 -3.96 -1.35 9.02
C ASP A 50 -3.56 -1.60 7.56
N VAL A 51 -2.35 -2.12 7.33
CA VAL A 51 -1.81 -2.33 5.99
C VAL A 51 -1.48 -3.81 5.80
N ASP A 52 -2.26 -4.50 4.97
CA ASP A 52 -1.94 -5.89 4.62
C ASP A 52 -1.10 -5.94 3.35
N VAL A 53 -0.05 -6.74 3.39
CA VAL A 53 0.71 -7.11 2.19
C VAL A 53 0.00 -8.28 1.51
N VAL A 54 -0.52 -8.05 0.31
CA VAL A 54 -1.17 -9.08 -0.49
C VAL A 54 -0.17 -9.62 -1.52
N PRO A 55 0.29 -10.87 -1.35
CA PRO A 55 1.19 -11.49 -2.31
C PRO A 55 0.48 -11.84 -3.60
N ARG A 56 1.24 -11.77 -4.70
CA ARG A 56 0.79 -12.33 -5.97
C ARG A 56 0.69 -13.86 -5.86
N ASP A 57 -0.40 -14.43 -6.36
CA ASP A 57 -0.48 -15.87 -6.60
C ASP A 57 0.49 -16.26 -7.74
N ALA A 58 1.54 -17.00 -7.38
CA ALA A 58 2.57 -17.44 -8.31
C ALA A 58 2.06 -18.47 -9.33
N GLN A 59 0.94 -19.14 -9.06
CA GLN A 59 0.33 -20.12 -9.97
C GLN A 59 -0.54 -19.46 -11.06
N VAL A 60 -0.92 -18.19 -10.87
CA VAL A 60 -1.77 -17.46 -11.81
C VAL A 60 -0.95 -16.51 -12.67
N LYS A 61 -0.97 -16.75 -13.99
CA LYS A 61 -0.50 -15.79 -14.99
C LYS A 61 -1.55 -14.72 -15.21
N GLY A 62 -1.12 -13.46 -15.36
CA GLY A 62 -2.04 -12.33 -15.51
C GLY A 62 -2.61 -11.81 -14.18
N PHE A 63 -3.84 -11.30 -14.22
CA PHE A 63 -4.55 -10.68 -13.10
C PHE A 63 -5.44 -11.70 -12.38
N SER A 64 -5.44 -11.67 -11.05
CA SER A 64 -6.33 -12.48 -10.21
C SER A 64 -7.21 -11.56 -9.36
N VAL A 65 -8.51 -11.84 -9.32
CA VAL A 65 -9.47 -11.09 -8.52
C VAL A 65 -9.45 -11.64 -7.09
N LEU A 66 -9.28 -10.75 -6.10
CA LEU A 66 -9.42 -11.13 -4.71
C LEU A 66 -10.90 -11.32 -4.35
N PRO A 67 -11.24 -12.31 -3.50
CA PRO A 67 -12.60 -12.50 -3.02
C PRO A 67 -13.10 -11.26 -2.25
N ARG A 68 -14.41 -11.04 -2.30
CA ARG A 68 -15.11 -9.91 -1.65
C ARG A 68 -15.57 -10.25 -0.24
#